data_AF-A0A6Y5XL72-F1
#
_entry.id   AF-A0A6Y5XL72-F1
#
_cell.length_a   1.000
_cell.length_b   1.000
_cell.length_c   1.000
_cell.angle_alpha   90.00
_cell.angle_beta   90.00
_cell.angle_gamma   90.00
#
_symmetry.space_group_name_H-M   'P 1'
#
loop_
_entity.id
_entity.type
_entity.pdbx_description
1 polymer ?
#
loop_
_entity_poly.entity_id
_entity_poly.type
_entity_poly.pdbx_seq_one_letter_code
_entity_poly.pdbx_strand_id
1 'polypeptide(L)' 'MYYIKTGLKYWKPKGYGYTKSREEAGVFTLKDMEELNLDGCTLERAEVAFLDEDGPSPDLPHRVTLPRD' A
#
# COMPACT_ATOMS: atom_id res chain seq x y z
N MET A 1 -0.70 3.15 -5.57
CA MET A 1 -0.35 1.72 -5.69
C MET A 1 -1.63 0.91 -5.57
N TYR A 2 -1.77 -0.17 -6.33
CA TYR A 2 -3.03 -0.93 -6.40
C TYR A 2 -2.79 -2.43 -6.40
N TYR A 3 -3.66 -3.17 -5.72
CA TYR A 3 -3.78 -4.61 -5.88
C TYR A 3 -4.78 -4.90 -6.99
N ILE A 4 -4.41 -5.78 -7.91
CA ILE A 4 -5.30 -6.26 -8.96
C ILE A 4 -5.96 -7.55 -8.48
N LYS A 5 -7.29 -7.60 -8.52
CA LYS A 5 -8.10 -8.76 -8.09
C LYS A 5 -8.89 -9.30 -9.27
N THR A 6 -8.97 -10.63 -9.36
CA THR A 6 -9.86 -11.35 -10.27
C THR A 6 -10.73 -12.27 -9.43
N GLY A 7 -11.98 -11.87 -9.18
CA GLY A 7 -12.88 -12.55 -8.26
C GLY A 7 -12.34 -12.53 -6.83
N LEU A 8 -12.04 -13.72 -6.27
CA LEU A 8 -11.53 -13.90 -4.90
C LEU A 8 -10.00 -14.05 -4.82
N LYS A 9 -9.29 -13.81 -5.92
CA LYS A 9 -7.83 -13.97 -6.01
C LYS A 9 -7.15 -12.66 -6.40
N TYR A 10 -5.96 -12.44 -5.88
CA TYR A 10 -5.08 -11.33 -6.21
C TYR A 10 -4.06 -11.75 -7.27
N TRP A 11 -3.59 -10.81 -8.06
CA TRP A 11 -2.50 -11.04 -9.01
C TRP A 11 -1.17 -11.10 -8.28
N LYS A 12 -0.34 -12.08 -8.63
CA LYS A 12 1.06 -12.14 -8.18
C LYS A 12 1.89 -11.06 -8.86
N PRO A 13 2.99 -10.59 -8.23
CA PRO A 13 3.89 -9.64 -8.86
C PRO A 13 4.35 -10.13 -10.24
N LYS A 14 4.50 -9.20 -11.19
CA LYS A 14 4.87 -9.46 -12.59
C LYS A 14 3.88 -10.34 -13.38
N GLY A 15 2.67 -10.59 -12.86
CA GLY A 15 1.64 -11.35 -13.57
C GLY A 15 1.87 -12.86 -13.61
N TYR A 16 2.72 -13.42 -12.73
CA TYR A 16 2.98 -14.87 -12.64
C TYR A 16 1.86 -15.67 -11.96
N GLY A 17 0.61 -15.42 -12.35
CA GLY A 17 -0.58 -16.09 -11.84
C GLY A 17 -1.22 -15.39 -10.64
N TYR A 18 -1.95 -16.17 -9.84
CA TYR A 18 -2.85 -15.64 -8.81
C TYR A 18 -2.53 -16.20 -7.42
N THR A 19 -2.78 -15.41 -6.39
CA THR A 19 -2.71 -15.82 -4.97
C THR A 19 -4.00 -15.44 -4.24
N LYS A 20 -4.30 -16.14 -3.15
CA LYS A 20 -5.38 -15.75 -2.24
C LYS A 20 -4.88 -14.82 -1.13
N SER A 21 -3.57 -14.83 -0.89
CA SER A 21 -2.91 -14.08 0.17
C SER A 21 -2.62 -12.65 -0.31
N ARG A 22 -3.07 -11.64 0.44
CA ARG A 22 -2.76 -10.23 0.12
C ARG A 22 -1.26 -9.94 0.25
N GLU A 23 -0.57 -10.63 1.15
CA GLU A 23 0.88 -10.47 1.39
C GLU A 23 1.73 -10.94 0.19
N GLU A 24 1.26 -11.96 -0.53
CA GLU A 24 1.91 -12.44 -1.75
C GLU A 24 1.44 -11.69 -3.00
N ALA A 25 0.45 -10.81 -2.86
CA ALA A 25 -0.12 -10.07 -3.98
C ALA A 25 0.88 -9.03 -4.48
N GLY A 26 0.96 -8.93 -5.80
CA GLY A 26 1.70 -7.87 -6.46
C GLY A 26 0.98 -6.54 -6.26
N VAL A 27 1.77 -5.51 -5.98
CA VAL A 27 1.31 -4.13 -5.98
C VAL A 27 1.74 -3.51 -7.30
N PHE A 28 0.78 -2.96 -8.04
CA PHE A 28 1.00 -2.37 -9.36
C PHE A 28 0.79 -0.86 -9.32
N THR A 29 1.57 -0.14 -10.12
CA THR A 29 1.34 1.30 -10.34
C THR A 29 0.37 1.50 -11.50
N LEU A 30 -0.14 2.74 -11.68
CA LEU A 30 -0.98 3.07 -12.83
C LEU A 30 -0.27 2.75 -14.15
N LYS A 31 1.02 3.04 -14.23
CA LYS A 31 1.83 2.77 -15.41
C LYS A 31 1.95 1.28 -15.72
N ASP A 32 2.18 0.44 -14.71
CA ASP A 32 2.20 -1.02 -14.91
C ASP A 32 0.84 -1.53 -15.42
N MET A 33 -0.25 -0.92 -14.94
CA MET A 33 -1.61 -1.29 -15.31
C MET A 33 -2.01 -0.89 -16.72
N GLU A 34 -1.40 0.16 -17.29
CA GLU A 34 -1.63 0.57 -18.69
C GLU A 34 -1.17 -0.49 -19.70
N GLU A 35 -0.16 -1.30 -19.34
CA GLU A 35 0.37 -2.36 -20.19
C GLU A 35 -0.30 -3.73 -19.96
N LEU A 36 -1.26 -3.83 -19.02
CA LEU A 36 -1.93 -5.07 -18.65
C LEU A 36 -3.38 -5.09 -19.13
N ASN A 37 -3.88 -6.27 -19.53
CA ASN A 37 -5.31 -6.46 -19.77
C ASN A 37 -6.06 -6.64 -18.44
N LEU A 38 -6.75 -5.59 -18.00
CA LEU A 38 -7.50 -5.55 -16.74
C LEU A 38 -8.99 -5.88 -16.90
N ASP A 39 -9.41 -6.40 -18.05
CA ASP A 39 -10.80 -6.77 -18.28
C ASP A 39 -11.29 -7.77 -17.20
N GLY A 40 -12.43 -7.45 -16.59
CA GLY A 40 -13.00 -8.25 -15.50
C GLY A 40 -12.22 -8.25 -14.18
N CYS A 41 -11.24 -7.35 -14.00
CA CYS A 41 -10.48 -7.21 -12.76
C CYS A 41 -11.02 -6.08 -11.87
N THR A 42 -10.89 -6.23 -10.55
CA THR A 42 -11.16 -5.19 -9.56
C THR A 42 -9.85 -4.58 -9.08
N LEU A 43 -9.74 -3.25 -9.14
CA LEU A 43 -8.60 -2.52 -8.60
C LEU A 43 -8.90 -2.10 -7.17
N GLU A 44 -8.08 -2.61 -6.23
CA GLU A 44 -8.14 -2.24 -4.83
C GLU A 44 -6.96 -1.32 -4.52
N ARG A 45 -7.22 -0.12 -3.99
CA ARG A 45 -6.14 0.79 -3.57
C ARG A 45 -5.28 0.10 -2.53
N ALA A 46 -4.00 -0.09 -2.84
CA ALA A 46 -3.01 -0.46 -1.86
C ALA A 46 -2.65 0.82 -1.12
N GLU A 47 -3.25 1.02 0.03
CA GLU A 47 -2.76 1.97 1.02
C GLU A 47 -1.47 1.37 1.59
N VAL A 48 -0.41 1.42 0.80
CA VAL A 48 0.94 1.34 1.33
C VAL A 48 1.05 2.65 2.07
N ALA A 49 0.66 2.64 3.34
CA ALA A 49 1.11 3.64 4.27
C ALA A 49 2.61 3.70 4.02
N PHE A 50 3.07 4.82 3.48
CA PHE A 50 4.43 5.21 3.72
C PHE A 50 4.52 5.18 5.24
N LEU A 51 5.05 4.10 5.79
CA LEU A 51 5.87 4.23 6.96
C LEU A 51 6.94 5.17 6.43
N ASP A 52 6.71 6.47 6.59
CA ASP A 52 7.79 7.42 6.67
C ASP A 52 8.75 6.75 7.64
N GLU A 53 9.82 6.20 7.10
CA GLU A 53 10.98 5.77 7.84
C GLU A 53 11.69 7.06 8.29
N ASP A 54 10.96 7.90 9.03
CA ASP A 54 11.55 8.76 10.03
C ASP A 54 11.99 7.79 11.12
N GLY A 55 13.30 7.74 11.36
CA GLY A 55 13.90 6.96 12.43
C GLY A 55 13.23 7.27 13.79
N PRO A 56 13.64 6.61 14.89
CA PRO A 56 13.03 6.86 16.19
C PRO A 56 13.00 8.36 16.46
N SER A 57 11.82 8.99 16.44
CA SER A 57 11.72 10.43 16.67
C SER A 57 12.39 10.70 18.03
N PRO A 58 13.49 11.46 18.06
CA PRO A 58 14.18 11.72 19.31
C PRO A 58 13.26 12.59 20.17
N ASP A 59 12.91 12.04 21.34
CA ASP A 59 12.39 12.68 22.54
C ASP A 59 12.02 14.17 22.39
N LEU A 60 10.72 14.47 22.24
CA LEU A 60 10.25 15.83 22.47
C LEU A 60 10.02 16.00 23.99
N PRO A 61 10.76 16.89 24.68
CA PRO A 61 10.60 17.06 26.12
C PRO A 61 9.21 17.61 26.48
N HIS A 62 8.74 17.14 27.63
CA HIS A 62 7.47 17.43 28.29
C HIS A 62 6.90 18.84 28.05
N ARG A 63 5.62 18.84 27.65
CA ARG A 63 4.61 19.91 27.77
C ARG A 63 5.06 21.09 28.65
N VAL A 64 5.48 22.18 28.02
CA VAL A 64 5.53 23.50 28.68
C VAL A 64 4.09 23.99 28.86
N THR A 65 3.51 23.74 30.03
CA THR A 65 2.43 24.59 30.55
C THR A 65 3.06 25.90 31.00
N LEU A 66 2.89 26.96 30.22
CA LEU A 66 3.18 28.33 30.66
C LEU A 66 2.34 28.65 31.91
N PRO A 67 2.92 29.20 33.00
CA PRO A 67 2.12 29.78 34.06
C PRO A 67 1.49 31.07 33.54
N ARG A 68 0.18 31.21 33.75
CA ARG A 68 -0.53 32.47 33.51
C ARG A 68 -0.57 33.21 34.84
N ASP A 69 0.20 34.31 34.91
CA ASP A 69 0.10 35.37 35.91
C ASP A 69 -1.33 35.93 35.96
#